data_AF-A0A841L5R3-F1
#
_entry.id   AF-A0A841L5R3-F1
#
_cell.length_a   1.000
_cell.length_b   1.000
_cell.length_c   1.000
_cell.angle_alpha   90.00
_cell.angle_beta   90.00
_cell.angle_gamma   90.00
#
_symmetry.space_group_name_H-M   'P 1'
#
loop_
_entity.id
_entity.type
_entity.pdbx_description
1 polymer ?
#
loop_
_entity_poly.entity_id
_entity_poly.type
_entity_poly.pdbx_seq_one_letter_code
_entity_poly.pdbx_strand_id
1 'polypeptide(L)' 'MENIDEIKEGFEKSFADLRNLIDSSFYIMEKQPQYRDQIIDMWKESIQNFSTYAVQSSEKHNNRDVYKAISKALIFGK' A
#
# COMPACT_ATOMS: atom_id res chain seq x y z
N MET A 1 -8.56 -6.03 21.94
CA MET A 1 -7.73 -4.80 21.99
C MET A 1 -6.43 -5.22 21.35
N GLU A 2 -6.16 -4.76 20.13
CA GLU A 2 -4.97 -5.23 19.41
C GLU A 2 -3.71 -4.82 20.19
N ASN A 3 -2.83 -5.79 20.47
CA ASN A 3 -1.50 -5.52 21.02
C ASN A 3 -0.62 -4.90 19.91
N ILE A 4 0.36 -4.06 20.27
CA ILE A 4 1.35 -3.53 19.34
C ILE A 4 2.05 -4.63 18.53
N ASP A 5 2.23 -5.82 19.12
CA ASP A 5 2.81 -6.98 18.43
C ASP A 5 1.88 -7.51 17.33
N GLU A 6 0.56 -7.54 17.55
CA GLU A 6 -0.41 -7.98 16.53
C GLU A 6 -0.47 -6.99 15.36
N ILE A 7 -0.36 -5.69 15.65
CA ILE A 7 -0.25 -4.65 14.61
C ILE A 7 1.02 -4.85 13.78
N LYS A 8 2.15 -5.13 14.45
CA LYS A 8 3.44 -5.37 13.79
C LYS A 8 3.39 -6.59 12.87
N GLU A 9 2.86 -7.72 13.37
CA GLU A 9 2.66 -8.93 12.57
C GLU A 9 1.74 -8.67 11.37
N GLY A 10 0.70 -7.84 11.56
CA GLY A 10 -0.19 -7.39 10.49
C GLY A 10 0.55 -6.65 9.37
N PHE A 11 1.48 -5.75 9.70
CA PHE A 11 2.33 -5.06 8.72
C PHE A 11 3.28 -6.03 8.00
N GLU A 12 3.95 -6.93 8.73
CA GLU A 12 4.89 -7.89 8.15
C GLU A 12 4.21 -8.84 7.16
N LYS A 13 3.03 -9.36 7.52
CA LYS A 13 2.22 -10.22 6.65
C LYS A 13 1.76 -9.47 5.40
N SER A 14 1.23 -8.26 5.59
CA SER A 14 0.77 -7.42 4.47
C SER A 14 1.91 -7.10 3.50
N PHE A 15 3.12 -6.86 4.00
CA PHE A 15 4.29 -6.64 3.15
C PHE A 15 4.75 -7.92 2.44
N ALA A 16 4.63 -9.09 3.05
CA ALA A 16 4.89 -10.36 2.37
C ALA A 16 3.95 -10.57 1.17
N ASP A 17 2.66 -10.28 1.34
CA ASP A 17 1.68 -10.38 0.26
C ASP A 17 1.96 -9.36 -0.86
N LEU A 18 2.29 -8.11 -0.51
CA LEU A 18 2.68 -7.09 -1.49
C LEU A 18 3.92 -7.50 -2.29
N ARG A 19 4.94 -8.10 -1.67
CA ARG A 19 6.13 -8.61 -2.39
C ARG A 19 5.75 -9.66 -3.43
N ASN A 20 4.92 -10.62 -3.04
CA ASN A 20 4.45 -11.67 -3.97
C ASN A 20 3.66 -11.08 -5.15
N LEU A 21 2.84 -10.05 -4.91
CA LEU A 21 2.09 -9.36 -5.96
C LEU A 21 3.01 -8.58 -6.90
N ILE A 22 4.07 -7.95 -6.39
CA ILE A 22 5.07 -7.26 -7.21
C ILE A 22 5.75 -8.26 -8.16
N ASP A 23 6.29 -9.35 -7.62
CA ASP A 23 6.99 -10.35 -8.43
C ASP A 23 6.06 -10.97 -9.49
N SER A 24 4.82 -11.28 -9.10
CA SER A 24 3.78 -11.79 -10.02
C SER A 24 3.43 -10.77 -11.11
N SER A 25 3.35 -9.48 -10.76
CA SER A 25 3.07 -8.40 -11.71
C SER A 25 4.17 -8.34 -12.78
N PHE A 26 5.43 -8.34 -12.37
CA PHE A 26 6.56 -8.31 -13.31
C PHE A 26 6.61 -9.56 -14.17
N TYR A 27 6.38 -10.74 -13.59
CA TYR A 27 6.31 -11.99 -14.35
C TYR A 27 5.21 -11.95 -15.43
N ILE A 28 4.01 -11.49 -15.08
CA ILE A 28 2.91 -11.38 -16.05
C ILE A 28 3.23 -10.34 -17.12
N MET A 29 3.79 -9.18 -16.75
CA MET A 29 4.18 -8.15 -17.72
C MET A 29 5.24 -8.65 -18.70
N GLU A 30 6.17 -9.50 -18.26
CA GLU A 30 7.19 -10.11 -19.12
C GLU A 30 6.57 -11.14 -20.09
N LYS A 31 5.70 -12.03 -19.58
CA LYS A 31 5.09 -13.11 -20.40
C LYS A 31 3.94 -12.62 -21.27
N GLN A 32 3.23 -11.58 -20.84
CA GLN A 32 2.01 -11.07 -21.46
C GLN A 32 2.01 -9.53 -21.46
N PRO A 33 2.86 -8.88 -22.29
CA PRO A 33 3.05 -7.44 -22.27
C PRO A 33 1.78 -6.61 -22.54
N GLN A 34 0.77 -7.19 -23.19
CA GLN A 34 -0.52 -6.54 -23.42
C GLN A 34 -1.25 -6.15 -22.12
N TYR A 35 -0.93 -6.79 -20.99
CA TYR A 35 -1.52 -6.46 -19.70
C TYR A 35 -0.71 -5.43 -18.91
N ARG A 36 0.40 -4.92 -19.45
CA ARG A 36 1.29 -4.00 -18.73
C ARG A 36 0.55 -2.78 -18.18
N ASP A 37 -0.19 -2.08 -19.03
CA ASP A 37 -0.87 -0.86 -18.62
C ASP A 37 -2.01 -1.15 -17.65
N GLN A 38 -2.73 -2.26 -17.85
CA GLN A 38 -3.77 -2.73 -16.92
C GLN A 38 -3.20 -3.02 -15.52
N ILE A 39 -2.06 -3.70 -15.42
CA ILE A 39 -1.43 -4.00 -14.13
C ILE A 39 -0.87 -2.72 -13.48
N ILE A 40 -0.29 -1.80 -14.27
CA ILE A 40 0.13 -0.49 -13.77
C ILE A 40 -1.07 0.27 -13.19
N ASP A 41 -2.22 0.25 -13.85
CA ASP A 41 -3.42 0.92 -13.38
C ASP A 41 -3.99 0.29 -12.10
N MET A 42 -3.93 -1.05 -11.96
CA MET A 42 -4.26 -1.74 -10.70
C MET A 42 -3.37 -1.28 -9.54
N TRP A 43 -2.07 -1.09 -9.77
CA TRP A 43 -1.15 -0.56 -8.76
C TRP A 43 -1.49 0.89 -8.39
N LYS A 44 -1.75 1.75 -9.39
CA LYS A 44 -2.16 3.15 -9.14
C LYS A 44 -3.45 3.21 -8.31
N GLU A 45 -4.45 2.42 -8.67
CA GLU A 45 -5.73 2.36 -7.95
C GLU A 45 -5.54 1.89 -6.51
N SER A 46 -4.72 0.86 -6.28
CA SER A 46 -4.42 0.35 -4.94
C SER A 46 -3.73 1.42 -4.06
N ILE A 47 -2.76 2.14 -4.61
CA ILE A 47 -2.06 3.24 -3.91
C ILE A 47 -3.02 4.39 -3.59
N GLN A 48 -3.90 4.73 -4.52
CA GLN A 48 -4.91 5.78 -4.32
C GLN A 48 -5.92 5.38 -3.24
N ASN A 49 -6.39 4.14 -3.25
CA ASN A 49 -7.32 3.61 -2.25
C ASN A 49 -6.69 3.61 -0.85
N PHE A 50 -5.45 3.14 -0.73
CA PHE A 50 -4.68 3.21 0.53
C PHE A 50 -4.56 4.65 1.04
N SER A 51 -4.13 5.56 0.17
CA SER A 51 -3.95 6.98 0.52
C SER A 51 -5.25 7.63 0.98
N THR A 52 -6.35 7.36 0.28
CA THR A 52 -7.68 7.88 0.61
C THR A 52 -8.15 7.37 1.97
N TYR A 53 -7.99 6.07 2.22
CA TYR A 53 -8.37 5.48 3.50
C TYR A 53 -7.52 5.99 4.67
N ALA A 54 -6.22 6.23 4.44
CA ALA A 54 -5.33 6.82 5.44
C ALA A 54 -5.76 8.24 5.82
N VAL A 55 -6.18 9.07 4.85
CA VAL A 55 -6.77 10.40 5.12
C VAL A 55 -8.00 10.26 6.00
N GLN A 56 -8.98 9.48 5.55
CA GLN A 56 -10.28 9.31 6.22
C GLN A 56 -10.10 8.80 7.66
N SER A 57 -9.20 7.84 7.85
CA SER A 57 -8.88 7.31 9.17
C SER A 57 -8.23 8.38 10.06
N SER A 58 -7.28 9.16 9.53
CA SER A 58 -6.64 10.24 10.28
C SER A 58 -7.64 11.31 10.73
N GLU A 59 -8.62 11.64 9.88
CA GLU A 59 -9.66 12.61 10.20
C GLU A 59 -10.61 12.05 11.27
N LYS A 60 -11.03 10.79 11.12
CA LYS A 60 -11.89 10.09 12.10
C LYS A 60 -11.26 10.04 13.49
N HIS A 61 -9.95 9.87 13.58
CA HIS A 61 -9.21 9.81 14.85
C HIS A 61 -8.62 11.17 15.30
N ASN A 62 -8.95 12.27 14.60
CA ASN A 62 -8.41 13.61 14.84
C ASN A 62 -6.87 13.66 14.92
N ASN A 63 -6.20 12.84 14.11
CA ASN A 63 -4.75 12.67 14.11
C ASN A 63 -4.15 12.91 12.73
N ARG A 64 -4.35 14.12 12.21
CA ARG A 64 -3.93 14.53 10.86
C ARG A 64 -2.41 14.45 10.63
N ASP A 65 -1.62 14.53 11.70
CA ASP A 65 -0.16 14.47 11.59
C ASP A 65 0.35 13.06 11.25
N VAL A 66 -0.40 12.01 11.65
CA VAL A 66 -0.11 10.63 11.24
C VAL A 66 -0.28 10.47 9.72
N TYR A 67 -1.34 11.01 9.13
CA TYR A 67 -1.49 10.96 7.66
C TYR A 67 -0.34 11.70 6.97
N LYS A 68 0.04 12.90 7.42
CA LYS A 68 1.19 13.62 6.86
C LYS A 68 2.48 12.80 6.93
N ALA A 69 2.71 12.08 8.03
CA ALA A 69 3.87 11.21 8.18
C ALA A 69 3.83 10.03 7.19
N ILE A 70 2.68 9.35 7.09
CA ILE A 70 2.47 8.24 6.13
C ILE A 70 2.67 8.73 4.69
N SER A 71 2.07 9.86 4.31
CA SER A 71 2.20 10.41 2.95
C SER A 71 3.65 10.80 2.61
N LYS A 72 4.39 11.39 3.56
CA LYS A 72 5.81 11.68 3.35
C LYS A 72 6.61 10.40 3.13
N ALA A 73 6.38 9.38 3.95
CA ALA A 73 7.03 8.08 3.80
C ALA A 73 6.71 7.42 2.44
N LEU A 74 5.47 7.50 1.97
CA LEU A 74 5.07 6.98 0.65
C LEU A 74 5.76 7.71 -0.52
N ILE A 75 5.85 9.05 -0.45
CA ILE A 75 6.37 9.86 -1.57
C ILE A 75 7.90 9.83 -1.60
N PHE A 76 8.54 9.89 -0.42
CA PHE A 76 9.98 10.11 -0.31
C PHE A 76 10.76 8.90 0.19
N GLY A 77 10.09 7.82 0.61
CA GLY A 77 10.73 6.65 1.21
C GLY A 77 11.46 6.93 2.53
N LYS A 78 11.13 8.04 3.21
CA LYS A 78 11.73 8.54 4.45
C LYS A 78 10.68 9.01 5.43
#